data_AF-D7SWV8-F1
#
_entry.id   AF-D7SWV8-F1
#
_cell.length_a   1.000
_cell.length_b   1.000
_cell.length_c   1.000
_cell.angle_alpha   90.00
_cell.angle_beta   90.00
_cell.angle_gamma   90.00
#
_symmetry.space_group_name_H-M   'P 1'
#
loop_
_entity.id
_entity.type
_entity.pdbx_description
1 polymer ?
#
loop_
_entity_poly.entity_id
_entity_poly.type
_entity_poly.pdbx_seq_one_letter_code
_entity_poly.pdbx_strand_id
1 'polypeptide(L)'
;MESLQPHPCLEKLYVKGYGGGRFPSWMMDELHLRLPNLLHIHLEGCKISQILPSFAQLPFLQSLDLNGLDEVEYMMECSSKLPFFPSLQRLQLSYLCKLNRLWRTDLPAEQLPLFPCLSQLVIEYCDNLTSLTLPSSPCLSKIEITCCDNLTSLPLPPLPCLSKLHIDQIPKLASLELHSSPHLCYLCIKSCP
;
A
#
# COMPACT_ATOMS: atom_id res chain seq x y z
N MET A 1 -21.05 4.34 11.93
CA MET A 1 -20.26 5.53 11.53
C MET A 1 -20.93 6.35 10.42
N GLU A 2 -22.09 5.97 9.92
CA GLU A 2 -22.80 6.69 8.85
C GLU A 2 -23.24 8.11 9.26
N SER A 3 -23.53 8.31 10.54
CA SER A 3 -23.91 9.62 11.09
C SER A 3 -22.73 10.58 11.29
N LEU A 4 -21.48 10.12 11.15
CA LEU A 4 -20.32 11.01 11.20
C LEU A 4 -20.28 11.84 9.92
N GLN A 5 -20.14 13.15 10.09
CA GLN A 5 -19.86 14.09 9.00
C GLN A 5 -18.49 14.72 9.29
N PRO A 6 -17.40 14.11 8.79
CA PRO A 6 -16.06 14.64 8.98
C PRO A 6 -15.95 16.06 8.42
N HIS A 7 -15.25 16.93 9.13
CA HIS A 7 -15.04 18.29 8.67
C HIS A 7 -14.06 18.30 7.47
N PRO A 8 -14.29 19.08 6.40
CA PRO A 8 -13.40 19.10 5.23
C PRO A 8 -11.95 19.54 5.50
N CYS A 9 -11.72 20.23 6.62
CA CYS A 9 -10.36 20.58 7.10
C CYS A 9 -9.65 19.46 7.85
N LEU A 10 -10.22 18.25 7.90
CA LEU A 10 -9.58 17.12 8.57
C LEU A 10 -8.32 16.69 7.80
N GLU A 11 -7.18 16.75 8.49
CA GLU A 11 -5.88 16.35 7.93
C GLU A 11 -5.51 14.90 8.28
N LYS A 12 -6.07 14.35 9.36
CA LYS A 12 -5.72 13.03 9.88
C LYS A 12 -6.97 12.22 10.16
N LEU A 13 -7.09 11.07 9.52
CA LEU A 13 -8.17 10.13 9.75
C LEU A 13 -7.60 8.86 10.40
N TYR A 14 -8.01 8.59 11.64
CA TYR A 14 -7.65 7.38 12.37
C TYR A 14 -8.91 6.58 12.68
N VAL A 15 -8.98 5.35 12.19
CA VAL A 15 -10.10 4.43 12.43
C VAL A 15 -9.54 3.13 12.99
N LYS A 16 -9.94 2.78 14.21
CA LYS A 16 -9.53 1.53 14.87
C LYS A 16 -10.72 0.69 15.27
N GLY A 17 -10.62 -0.61 15.09
CA GLY A 17 -11.59 -1.60 15.58
C GLY A 17 -12.96 -1.48 14.92
N TYR A 18 -13.06 -0.94 13.70
CA TYR A 18 -14.35 -0.75 13.05
C TYR A 18 -14.95 -2.10 12.65
N GLY A 19 -15.99 -2.51 13.38
CA GLY A 19 -16.69 -3.79 13.16
C GLY A 19 -17.84 -3.74 12.16
N GLY A 20 -17.98 -2.66 11.38
CA GLY A 20 -19.03 -2.56 10.37
C GLY A 20 -18.68 -3.38 9.12
N GLY A 21 -19.68 -4.03 8.52
CA GLY A 21 -19.47 -4.87 7.33
C GLY A 21 -18.99 -4.11 6.09
N ARG A 22 -19.15 -2.79 6.03
CA ARG A 22 -18.64 -1.89 4.99
C ARG A 22 -18.24 -0.56 5.60
N PHE A 23 -17.29 0.15 4.97
CA PHE A 23 -17.03 1.54 5.36
C PHE A 23 -18.24 2.44 5.10
N PRO A 24 -18.39 3.54 5.85
CA PRO A 24 -19.47 4.51 5.67
C PRO A 24 -19.50 5.09 4.25
N SER A 25 -20.68 5.53 3.78
CA SER A 25 -20.79 6.13 2.43
C SER A 25 -19.87 7.34 2.26
N TRP A 26 -19.67 8.14 3.30
CA TRP A 26 -18.76 9.29 3.25
C TRP A 26 -17.31 8.90 3.02
N MET A 27 -16.92 7.67 3.35
CA MET A 27 -15.58 7.17 3.12
C MET A 27 -15.45 6.50 1.75
N MET A 28 -16.52 5.86 1.27
CA MET A 28 -16.54 5.14 0.00
C MET A 28 -16.80 6.05 -1.21
N ASP A 29 -17.65 7.06 -1.06
CA ASP A 29 -18.12 7.89 -2.17
C ASP A 29 -17.35 9.22 -2.23
N GLU A 30 -16.51 9.36 -3.25
CA GLU A 30 -15.79 10.60 -3.58
C GLU A 30 -15.05 11.19 -2.36
N LEU A 31 -14.28 10.35 -1.66
CA LEU A 31 -13.54 10.71 -0.43
C LEU A 31 -12.71 12.00 -0.61
N HIS A 32 -12.14 12.20 -1.79
CA HIS A 32 -11.36 13.39 -2.13
C HIS A 32 -12.18 14.68 -2.19
N LEU A 33 -13.51 14.62 -2.44
CA LEU A 33 -14.40 15.78 -2.39
C LEU A 33 -14.82 16.09 -0.95
N ARG A 34 -15.04 15.05 -0.14
CA ARG A 34 -15.51 15.20 1.25
C ARG A 34 -14.39 15.59 2.21
N LEU A 35 -13.21 15.02 2.01
CA LEU A 35 -12.05 15.19 2.86
C LEU A 35 -10.81 15.57 2.03
N PRO A 36 -10.84 16.74 1.35
CA PRO A 36 -9.80 17.14 0.40
C PRO A 36 -8.43 17.39 1.06
N ASN A 37 -8.40 17.71 2.36
CA ASN A 37 -7.18 18.10 3.08
C ASN A 37 -6.50 16.93 3.83
N LEU A 38 -6.93 15.68 3.61
CA LEU A 38 -6.32 14.54 4.29
C LEU A 38 -4.85 14.38 3.90
N LEU A 39 -4.00 14.37 4.92
CA LEU A 39 -2.57 14.11 4.85
C LEU A 39 -2.24 12.69 5.31
N HIS A 40 -2.98 12.17 6.30
CA HIS A 40 -2.71 10.87 6.89
C HIS A 40 -3.99 10.06 7.09
N ILE A 41 -3.97 8.80 6.65
CA ILE A 41 -5.04 7.83 6.90
C ILE A 41 -4.42 6.62 7.57
N HIS A 42 -4.98 6.24 8.72
CA HIS A 42 -4.62 5.03 9.45
C HIS A 42 -5.86 4.21 9.76
N LEU A 43 -5.89 2.96 9.28
CA LEU A 43 -6.98 2.01 9.50
C LEU A 43 -6.43 0.79 10.22
N GLU A 44 -7.00 0.43 11.37
CA GLU A 44 -6.48 -0.62 12.24
C GLU A 44 -7.57 -1.58 12.72
N GLY A 45 -7.42 -2.88 12.48
CA GLY A 45 -8.31 -3.90 13.04
C GLY A 45 -9.76 -3.74 12.60
N CYS A 46 -10.00 -3.28 11.37
CA CYS A 46 -11.35 -3.09 10.83
C CYS A 46 -11.83 -4.40 10.17
N LYS A 47 -12.96 -4.93 10.63
CA LYS A 47 -13.59 -6.17 10.13
C LYS A 47 -14.49 -5.92 8.91
N ILE A 48 -14.01 -5.07 8.01
CA ILE A 48 -14.74 -4.63 6.81
C ILE A 48 -14.74 -5.70 5.72
N SER A 49 -15.72 -5.65 4.81
CA SER A 49 -15.70 -6.42 3.56
C SER A 49 -14.49 -6.03 2.68
N GLN A 50 -14.05 -6.97 1.82
CA GLN A 50 -12.95 -6.94 0.85
C GLN A 50 -12.56 -5.59 0.18
N ILE A 51 -13.46 -4.61 0.09
CA ILE A 51 -13.29 -3.40 -0.71
C ILE A 51 -12.87 -2.22 0.17
N LEU A 52 -11.68 -1.68 -0.11
CA LEU A 52 -11.20 -0.41 0.44
C LEU A 52 -11.76 0.79 -0.32
N PRO A 53 -11.91 1.96 0.33
CA PRO A 53 -12.24 3.19 -0.35
C PRO A 53 -11.08 3.64 -1.24
N SER A 54 -11.40 4.41 -2.29
CA SER A 54 -10.38 4.91 -3.22
C SER A 54 -9.56 6.02 -2.56
N PHE A 55 -8.31 5.72 -2.22
CA PHE A 55 -7.38 6.70 -1.64
C PHE A 55 -6.55 7.45 -2.68
N ALA A 56 -6.42 6.92 -3.90
CA ALA A 56 -5.51 7.48 -4.91
C ALA A 56 -5.79 8.95 -5.20
N GLN A 57 -7.06 9.33 -5.32
CA GLN A 57 -7.45 10.67 -5.73
C GLN A 57 -7.27 11.76 -4.66
N LEU A 58 -6.75 11.42 -3.48
CA LEU A 58 -6.51 12.39 -2.42
C LEU A 58 -5.27 13.25 -2.76
N PRO A 59 -5.44 14.56 -2.99
CA PRO A 59 -4.39 15.39 -3.55
C PRO A 59 -3.20 15.59 -2.60
N PHE A 60 -3.44 15.56 -1.29
CA PHE A 60 -2.43 15.86 -0.27
C PHE A 60 -2.08 14.67 0.62
N LEU A 61 -2.57 13.46 0.31
CA LEU A 61 -2.32 12.29 1.14
C LEU A 61 -0.83 11.95 1.13
N GLN A 62 -0.17 12.01 2.28
CA GLN A 62 1.26 11.74 2.48
C GLN A 62 1.52 10.36 3.08
N SER A 63 0.63 9.88 3.97
CA SER A 63 0.77 8.57 4.63
C SER A 63 -0.53 7.77 4.55
N LEU A 64 -0.41 6.52 4.12
CA LEU A 64 -1.48 5.54 4.16
C LEU A 64 -1.00 4.30 4.92
N ASP A 65 -1.61 4.07 6.08
CA ASP A 65 -1.26 3.00 7.00
C ASP A 65 -2.46 2.07 7.16
N LEU A 66 -2.33 0.83 6.68
CA LEU A 66 -3.37 -0.20 6.72
C LEU A 66 -2.89 -1.36 7.57
N ASN A 67 -3.56 -1.59 8.71
CA ASN A 67 -3.16 -2.57 9.71
C ASN A 67 -4.33 -3.48 10.08
N GLY A 68 -4.17 -4.81 10.00
CA GLY A 68 -5.16 -5.76 10.49
C GLY A 68 -6.49 -5.68 9.75
N LEU A 69 -6.44 -5.59 8.41
CA LEU A 69 -7.61 -5.61 7.53
C LEU A 69 -7.71 -6.98 6.85
N ASP A 70 -8.00 -8.00 7.64
CA ASP A 70 -7.85 -9.42 7.27
C ASP A 70 -8.64 -9.85 6.02
N GLU A 71 -9.71 -9.13 5.68
CA GLU A 71 -10.58 -9.44 4.54
C GLU A 71 -10.13 -8.79 3.22
N VAL A 72 -9.13 -7.90 3.24
CA VAL A 72 -8.67 -7.16 2.05
C VAL A 72 -7.81 -8.07 1.17
N GLU A 73 -8.28 -8.37 -0.04
CA GLU A 73 -7.54 -9.19 -1.02
C GLU A 73 -6.63 -8.36 -1.94
N TYR A 74 -7.05 -7.13 -2.23
CA TYR A 74 -6.33 -6.16 -3.04
C TYR A 74 -6.50 -4.75 -2.45
N MET A 75 -5.48 -3.91 -2.53
CA MET A 75 -5.60 -2.56 -1.98
C MET A 75 -6.48 -1.66 -2.84
N MET A 76 -6.45 -1.86 -4.16
CA MET A 76 -7.11 -0.96 -5.09
C MET A 76 -7.71 -1.69 -6.29
N GLU A 77 -8.95 -1.31 -6.58
CA GLU A 77 -9.62 -1.68 -7.81
C GLU A 77 -9.25 -0.66 -8.90
N CYS A 78 -8.57 -1.12 -9.95
CA CYS A 78 -8.29 -0.26 -11.10
C CYS A 78 -9.58 -0.05 -11.90
N SER A 79 -10.31 1.01 -11.56
CA SER A 79 -11.45 1.49 -12.36
C SER A 79 -10.97 2.13 -13.67
N SER A 80 -11.89 2.58 -14.52
CA SER A 80 -11.60 3.25 -15.81
C SER A 80 -10.69 4.47 -15.73
N LYS A 81 -10.44 5.01 -14.53
CA LYS A 81 -9.41 6.01 -14.25
C LYS A 81 -8.25 5.36 -13.50
N LEU A 82 -7.05 5.54 -14.05
CA LEU A 82 -5.80 5.08 -13.45
C LEU A 82 -5.64 5.60 -12.02
N PRO A 83 -5.35 4.72 -11.04
CA PRO A 83 -4.99 5.15 -9.70
C PRO A 83 -3.72 6.02 -9.74
N PHE A 84 -3.83 7.25 -9.26
CA PHE A 84 -2.73 8.21 -9.23
C PHE A 84 -2.62 8.78 -7.83
N PHE A 85 -1.52 8.53 -7.12
CA PHE A 85 -1.26 9.07 -5.78
C PHE A 85 -0.28 10.25 -5.86
N PRO A 86 -0.75 11.51 -6.00
CA PRO A 86 0.12 12.65 -6.29
C PRO A 86 1.15 12.94 -5.20
N SER A 87 0.78 12.74 -3.94
CA SER A 87 1.56 13.23 -2.78
C SER A 87 1.97 12.12 -1.82
N LEU A 88 1.64 10.85 -2.10
CA LEU A 88 1.86 9.75 -1.16
C LEU A 88 3.37 9.52 -0.99
N GLN A 89 3.87 9.67 0.24
CA GLN A 89 5.28 9.51 0.60
C GLN A 89 5.54 8.20 1.32
N ARG A 90 4.57 7.71 2.10
CA ARG A 90 4.63 6.48 2.87
C ARG A 90 3.41 5.61 2.60
N LEU A 91 3.68 4.35 2.29
CA LEU A 91 2.68 3.28 2.27
C LEU A 91 3.10 2.17 3.22
N GLN A 92 2.27 1.88 4.22
CA GLN A 92 2.48 0.80 5.17
C GLN A 92 1.31 -0.18 5.17
N LEU A 93 1.63 -1.46 4.98
CA LEU A 93 0.69 -2.58 4.98
C LEU A 93 1.14 -3.57 6.03
N SER A 94 0.38 -3.72 7.11
CA SER A 94 0.71 -4.63 8.20
C SER A 94 -0.48 -5.56 8.47
N TYR A 95 -0.23 -6.85 8.70
CA TYR A 95 -1.29 -7.81 9.08
C TYR A 95 -2.47 -7.84 8.09
N LEU A 96 -2.20 -7.84 6.79
CA LEU A 96 -3.23 -7.96 5.75
C LEU A 96 -3.30 -9.41 5.25
N CYS A 97 -3.84 -10.29 6.10
CA CYS A 97 -3.66 -11.73 5.92
C CYS A 97 -4.18 -12.27 4.59
N LYS A 98 -5.29 -11.76 4.02
CA LYS A 98 -5.81 -12.21 2.70
C LYS A 98 -5.26 -11.43 1.50
N LEU A 99 -4.40 -10.44 1.72
CA LEU A 99 -3.83 -9.64 0.63
C LEU A 99 -2.99 -10.54 -0.27
N ASN A 100 -3.44 -10.73 -1.51
CA ASN A 100 -2.73 -11.58 -2.48
C ASN A 100 -1.95 -10.77 -3.51
N ARG A 101 -2.38 -9.54 -3.78
CA ARG A 101 -1.79 -8.59 -4.73
C ARG A 101 -2.07 -7.17 -4.25
N LEU A 102 -1.19 -6.22 -4.56
CA LEU A 102 -1.44 -4.81 -4.22
C LEU A 102 -2.56 -4.18 -5.08
N TRP A 103 -2.67 -4.56 -6.35
CA TRP A 103 -3.70 -4.08 -7.28
C TRP A 103 -4.26 -5.24 -8.10
N ARG A 104 -5.51 -5.09 -8.55
CA ARG A 104 -6.19 -6.06 -9.41
C ARG A 104 -5.52 -6.07 -10.80
N THR A 105 -4.73 -7.10 -11.08
CA THR A 105 -3.93 -7.24 -12.29
C THR A 105 -4.69 -7.98 -13.39
N ASP A 106 -5.50 -7.27 -14.15
CA ASP A 106 -5.85 -7.65 -15.53
C ASP A 106 -5.30 -6.63 -16.54
N LEU A 107 -4.55 -5.63 -16.07
CA LEU A 107 -4.17 -4.46 -16.86
C LEU A 107 -2.70 -4.52 -17.32
N PRO A 108 -2.39 -4.03 -18.54
CA PRO A 108 -1.02 -3.88 -19.02
C PRO A 108 -0.15 -3.03 -18.08
N ALA A 109 1.18 -3.18 -18.16
CA ALA A 109 2.14 -2.40 -17.36
C ALA A 109 1.96 -0.87 -17.49
N GLU A 110 1.43 -0.40 -18.61
CA GLU A 110 1.11 1.01 -18.89
C GLU A 110 -0.06 1.56 -18.05
N GLN A 111 -0.78 0.68 -17.36
CA GLN A 111 -1.94 1.02 -16.53
C GLN A 111 -1.70 0.75 -15.04
N LEU A 112 -0.44 0.56 -14.64
CA LEU A 112 -0.09 0.44 -13.23
C LEU A 112 -0.28 1.78 -12.51
N PRO A 113 -0.59 1.76 -11.20
CA PRO A 113 -0.70 2.97 -10.39
C PRO A 113 0.57 3.82 -10.45
N LEU A 114 0.44 5.13 -10.41
CA LEU A 114 1.59 6.04 -10.39
C LEU A 114 1.82 6.59 -8.99
N PHE A 115 3.07 6.45 -8.51
CA PHE A 115 3.53 6.93 -7.22
C PHE A 115 4.72 7.91 -7.39
N PRO A 116 4.48 9.12 -7.91
CA PRO A 116 5.54 10.10 -8.18
C PRO A 116 6.36 10.47 -6.93
N CYS A 117 5.76 10.44 -5.73
CA CYS A 117 6.39 10.90 -4.49
C CYS A 117 6.66 9.80 -3.45
N LEU A 118 6.34 8.53 -3.74
CA LEU A 118 6.48 7.47 -2.76
C LEU A 118 7.95 7.27 -2.42
N SER A 119 8.28 7.44 -1.14
CA SER A 119 9.64 7.40 -0.62
C SER A 119 9.89 6.18 0.27
N GLN A 120 8.84 5.64 0.88
CA GLN A 120 8.89 4.55 1.84
C GLN A 120 7.75 3.56 1.60
N LEU A 121 8.11 2.29 1.38
CA LEU A 121 7.18 1.17 1.33
C LEU A 121 7.51 0.18 2.45
N VAL A 122 6.52 -0.16 3.25
CA VAL A 122 6.64 -1.11 4.36
C VAL A 122 5.53 -2.15 4.23
N ILE A 123 5.90 -3.44 4.20
CA ILE A 123 4.98 -4.57 4.14
C ILE A 123 5.36 -5.58 5.22
N GLU A 124 4.44 -5.90 6.12
CA GLU A 124 4.71 -6.73 7.29
C GLU A 124 3.55 -7.71 7.52
N TYR A 125 3.82 -8.98 7.77
CA TYR A 125 2.77 -9.97 8.13
C TYR A 125 1.64 -10.09 7.09
N CYS A 126 2.00 -10.08 5.80
CA CYS A 126 1.08 -10.19 4.67
C CYS A 126 1.21 -11.57 4.01
N ASP A 127 0.81 -12.63 4.73
CA ASP A 127 1.21 -13.99 4.38
C ASP A 127 0.66 -14.50 3.05
N ASN A 128 -0.52 -14.07 2.58
CA ASN A 128 -1.04 -14.51 1.27
C ASN A 128 -0.42 -13.76 0.07
N LEU A 129 0.47 -12.80 0.30
CA LEU A 129 1.12 -12.05 -0.77
C LEU A 129 2.13 -12.96 -1.48
N THR A 130 1.83 -13.36 -2.71
CA THR A 130 2.66 -14.34 -3.45
C THR A 130 3.71 -13.71 -4.34
N SER A 131 3.44 -12.50 -4.82
CA SER A 131 4.33 -11.70 -5.65
C SER A 131 4.11 -10.22 -5.39
N LEU A 132 5.18 -9.44 -5.50
CA LEU A 132 5.13 -7.99 -5.37
C LEU A 132 5.78 -7.35 -6.59
N THR A 133 4.96 -6.96 -7.56
CA THR A 133 5.38 -6.02 -8.61
C THR A 133 5.29 -4.62 -8.04
N LEU A 134 6.21 -3.70 -8.39
CA LEU A 134 6.09 -2.28 -8.08
C LEU A 134 5.95 -1.47 -9.36
N PRO A 135 5.08 -0.45 -9.39
CA PRO A 135 5.05 0.51 -10.49
C PRO A 135 6.25 1.45 -10.44
N SER A 136 6.35 2.28 -11.49
CA SER A 136 7.32 3.38 -11.54
C SER A 136 7.19 4.29 -10.31
N SER A 137 8.21 4.26 -9.45
CA SER A 137 8.27 4.97 -8.17
C SER A 137 9.64 5.67 -8.05
N PRO A 138 9.84 6.81 -8.73
CA PRO A 138 11.17 7.41 -8.91
C PRO A 138 11.80 7.88 -7.60
N CYS A 139 10.99 8.24 -6.59
CA CYS A 139 11.45 8.73 -5.30
C CYS A 139 11.64 7.62 -4.24
N LEU A 140 11.38 6.35 -4.59
CA LEU A 140 11.35 5.27 -3.60
C LEU A 140 12.75 5.03 -3.05
N SER A 141 12.93 5.37 -1.77
CA SER A 141 14.23 5.39 -1.10
C SER A 141 14.41 4.25 -0.09
N LYS A 142 13.30 3.72 0.44
CA LYS A 142 13.26 2.66 1.44
C LYS A 142 12.19 1.63 1.09
N ILE A 143 12.59 0.37 1.07
CA ILE A 143 11.69 -0.78 1.01
C ILE A 143 11.98 -1.67 2.23
N GLU A 144 10.94 -2.07 2.94
CA GLU A 144 11.00 -3.00 4.06
C GLU A 144 9.89 -4.03 3.92
N ILE A 145 10.26 -5.30 3.81
CA ILE A 145 9.33 -6.42 3.69
C ILE A 145 9.71 -7.45 4.74
N THR A 146 8.80 -7.72 5.68
CA THR A 146 9.06 -8.66 6.78
C THR A 146 7.92 -9.64 6.99
N CYS A 147 8.23 -10.88 7.39
CA CYS A 147 7.25 -11.91 7.75
C CYS A 147 6.15 -12.07 6.68
N CYS A 148 6.54 -12.36 5.45
CA CYS A 148 5.60 -12.55 4.32
C CYS A 148 5.76 -13.97 3.76
N ASP A 149 5.16 -14.96 4.42
CA ASP A 149 5.56 -16.37 4.26
C ASP A 149 5.32 -16.96 2.86
N ASN A 150 4.34 -16.48 2.09
CA ASN A 150 4.10 -16.97 0.73
C ASN A 150 4.72 -16.13 -0.39
N LEU A 151 5.49 -15.09 -0.07
CA LEU A 151 6.12 -14.26 -1.10
C LEU A 151 7.23 -15.06 -1.78
N THR A 152 7.04 -15.34 -3.08
CA THR A 152 7.97 -16.17 -3.86
C THR A 152 8.85 -15.36 -4.80
N SER A 153 8.36 -14.21 -5.28
CA SER A 153 9.08 -13.36 -6.21
C SER A 153 8.98 -11.89 -5.86
N LEU A 154 10.12 -11.20 -6.00
CA LEU A 154 10.23 -9.77 -5.81
C LEU A 154 10.96 -9.10 -7.00
N PRO A 155 10.25 -8.89 -8.13
CA PRO A 155 10.79 -8.14 -9.26
C PRO A 155 10.74 -6.63 -8.97
N LEU A 156 11.89 -6.05 -8.67
CA LEU A 156 12.03 -4.62 -8.41
C LEU A 156 12.46 -3.90 -9.69
N PRO A 157 11.67 -2.93 -10.20
CA PRO A 157 12.06 -2.13 -11.36
C PRO A 157 13.34 -1.32 -11.06
N PRO A 158 13.91 -0.60 -12.04
CA PRO A 158 14.96 0.37 -11.76
C PRO A 158 14.47 1.41 -10.74
N LEU A 159 15.12 1.46 -9.58
CA LEU A 159 14.78 2.35 -8.48
C LEU A 159 15.94 3.32 -8.25
N PRO A 160 15.94 4.50 -8.90
CA PRO A 160 17.11 5.39 -8.92
C PRO A 160 17.47 5.91 -7.53
N CYS A 161 16.48 6.13 -6.65
CA CYS A 161 16.68 6.68 -5.30
C CYS A 161 16.78 5.63 -4.19
N LEU A 162 16.70 4.33 -4.49
CA LEU A 162 16.67 3.30 -3.47
C LEU A 162 17.99 3.30 -2.69
N SER A 163 17.89 3.55 -1.37
CA SER A 163 19.02 3.60 -0.45
C SER A 163 19.00 2.49 0.60
N LYS A 164 17.79 2.02 0.96
CA LYS A 164 17.55 0.98 1.96
C LYS A 164 16.63 -0.10 1.41
N LEU A 165 17.10 -1.34 1.38
CA LEU A 165 16.31 -2.54 1.14
C LEU A 165 16.45 -3.48 2.33
N HIS A 166 15.34 -3.76 3.01
CA HIS A 166 15.26 -4.71 4.11
C HIS A 166 14.25 -5.81 3.77
N ILE A 167 14.71 -7.05 3.79
CA ILE A 167 13.93 -8.27 3.60
C ILE A 167 14.24 -9.18 4.79
N ASP A 168 13.23 -9.58 5.56
CA ASP A 168 13.41 -10.46 6.72
C ASP A 168 12.26 -11.46 6.83
N GLN A 169 12.53 -12.70 7.27
CA GLN A 169 11.52 -13.75 7.44
C GLN A 169 10.66 -13.95 6.17
N ILE A 170 11.30 -14.26 5.04
CA ILE A 170 10.60 -14.60 3.78
C ILE A 170 11.03 -16.00 3.33
N PRO A 171 10.54 -17.07 3.99
CA PRO A 171 11.04 -18.43 3.82
C PRO A 171 10.82 -19.03 2.42
N LYS A 172 9.91 -18.47 1.61
CA LYS A 172 9.59 -18.95 0.26
C LYS A 172 10.15 -18.07 -0.86
N LEU A 173 10.97 -17.06 -0.55
CA LEU A 173 11.52 -16.16 -1.55
C LEU A 173 12.47 -16.90 -2.51
N ALA A 174 12.00 -17.21 -3.71
CA ALA A 174 12.77 -17.92 -4.72
C ALA A 174 13.54 -16.97 -5.65
N SER A 175 13.01 -15.77 -5.90
CA SER A 175 13.66 -14.78 -6.75
C SER A 175 13.60 -13.35 -6.19
N LEU A 176 14.75 -12.68 -6.23
CA LEU A 176 14.91 -11.26 -5.97
C LEU A 176 15.61 -10.63 -7.17
N GLU A 177 14.85 -9.92 -8.00
CA GLU A 177 15.41 -9.23 -9.17
C GLU A 177 15.53 -7.76 -8.84
N LEU A 178 16.74 -7.33 -8.46
CA LEU A 178 17.04 -5.93 -8.22
C LEU A 178 17.75 -5.35 -9.44
N HIS A 179 17.03 -4.59 -10.25
CA HIS A 179 17.64 -3.81 -11.34
C HIS A 179 18.43 -2.60 -10.80
N SER A 180 19.17 -1.92 -11.69
CA SER A 180 20.08 -0.81 -11.37
C SER A 180 19.55 0.12 -10.28
N SER A 181 20.20 0.09 -9.11
CA SER A 181 19.87 0.87 -7.91
C SER A 181 21.14 1.55 -7.39
N PRO A 182 21.57 2.67 -8.02
CA PRO A 182 22.92 3.23 -7.84
C PRO A 182 23.17 3.83 -6.44
N HIS A 183 22.11 4.06 -5.66
CA HIS A 183 22.19 4.69 -4.34
C HIS A 183 22.01 3.71 -3.17
N LEU A 184 21.94 2.40 -3.44
CA LEU A 184 21.72 1.39 -2.40
C LEU A 184 22.93 1.32 -1.46
N CYS A 185 22.76 1.76 -0.23
CA CYS A 185 23.82 1.78 0.80
C CYS A 185 23.52 0.83 1.97
N TYR A 186 22.28 0.35 2.09
CA TYR A 186 21.86 -0.62 3.09
C TYR A 186 21.04 -1.72 2.43
N LEU A 187 21.56 -2.93 2.49
CA LEU A 187 20.88 -4.16 2.08
C LEU A 187 20.91 -5.14 3.24
N CYS A 188 19.73 -5.54 3.71
CA CYS A 188 19.58 -6.54 4.75
C CYS A 188 18.63 -7.63 4.25
N ILE A 189 19.13 -8.86 4.12
CA ILE A 189 18.34 -10.05 3.80
C ILE A 189 18.59 -11.06 4.92
N LYS A 190 17.55 -11.40 5.68
CA LYS A 190 17.61 -12.30 6.84
C LYS A 190 16.50 -13.32 6.76
N SER A 191 16.76 -14.53 7.26
CA SER A 191 15.76 -15.61 7.31
C SER A 191 14.98 -15.80 6.00
N CYS A 192 15.72 -15.76 4.89
CA CYS A 192 15.29 -16.10 3.54
C CYS A 192 16.06 -17.37 3.10
N PRO A 193 15.52 -18.20 2.18
CA PRO A 193 16.14 -19.45 1.75
C PRO A 193 17.45 -19.26 0.96
#